data_AF-A0A957TXX3-F1
#
_entry.id   AF-A0A957TXX3-F1
#
_cell.length_a   1.000
_cell.length_b   1.000
_cell.length_c   1.000
_cell.angle_alpha   90.00
_cell.angle_beta   90.00
_cell.angle_gamma   90.00
#
_symmetry.space_group_name_H-M   'P 1'
#
loop_
_entity.id
_entity.type
_entity.pdbx_description
1 polymer ?
#
loop_
_entity_poly.entity_id
_entity_poly.type
_entity_poly.pdbx_seq_one_letter_code
_entity_poly.pdbx_strand_id
1 'polypeptide(L)' 'HRPNLAIVDLMMPRMNGFELTRRLRATATLQHMPVIALSASAFDEYKEQSLTAGADFFLSKPIDFRLLLQIVEESFAEA' A
#
# COMPACT_ATOMS: atom_id res chain seq x y z
N HIS A 1 15.35 5.49 -11.19
CA HIS A 1 13.93 5.61 -11.59
C HIS A 1 13.08 5.86 -10.35
N ARG A 2 12.07 6.74 -10.45
CA ARG A 2 11.11 7.01 -9.38
C ARG A 2 9.84 6.16 -9.65
N PRO A 3 9.40 5.32 -8.72
CA PRO A 3 8.15 4.56 -8.90
C PRO A 3 6.94 5.50 -8.89
N ASN A 4 5.90 5.12 -9.63
CA ASN A 4 4.63 5.85 -9.66
C ASN A 4 3.56 5.23 -8.76
N LEU A 5 3.74 3.99 -8.32
CA LEU A 5 2.85 3.25 -7.42
C LEU A 5 3.66 2.16 -6.72
N ALA A 6 3.29 1.81 -5.48
CA ALA A 6 3.86 0.67 -4.77
C ALA A 6 2.75 -0.28 -4.28
N ILE A 7 2.95 -1.57 -4.53
CA ILE A 7 2.18 -2.64 -3.90
C ILE A 7 3.09 -3.26 -2.85
N VAL A 8 2.69 -3.20 -1.58
CA VAL A 8 3.57 -3.46 -0.43
C VAL A 8 3.00 -4.58 0.44
N ASP A 9 3.76 -5.66 0.62
CA ASP A 9 3.43 -6.69 1.60
C ASP A 9 3.64 -6.16 3.02
N LEU A 10 2.65 -6.35 3.90
CA LEU A 10 2.76 -5.94 5.30
C LEU A 10 3.74 -6.83 6.07
N MET A 11 3.80 -8.11 5.75
CA MET A 11 4.64 -9.08 6.45
C MET A 11 5.93 -9.34 5.67
N MET A 12 6.98 -8.57 5.97
CA MET A 12 8.30 -8.68 5.34
C MET A 12 9.41 -8.80 6.39
N PRO A 13 10.48 -9.58 6.13
CA PRO A 13 11.61 -9.68 7.03
C PRO A 13 12.43 -8.38 7.06
N ARG A 14 13.03 -8.08 8.21
CA ARG A 14 13.86 -6.88 8.51
C ARG A 14 13.08 -5.56 8.57
N MET A 15 12.25 -5.27 7.58
CA MET A 15 11.40 -4.07 7.53
C MET A 15 10.01 -4.48 7.04
N ASN A 16 8.99 -4.19 7.84
CA ASN A 16 7.62 -4.50 7.49
C ASN A 16 6.99 -3.42 6.60
N GLY A 17 5.83 -3.74 6.02
CA GLY A 17 5.16 -2.82 5.09
C GLY A 17 4.71 -1.51 5.75
N PHE A 18 4.34 -1.53 7.03
CA PHE A 18 3.96 -0.31 7.75
C PHE A 18 5.12 0.68 7.86
N GLU A 19 6.32 0.18 8.18
CA GLU A 19 7.51 1.00 8.28
C GLU A 19 7.94 1.53 6.91
N LEU A 20 7.88 0.67 5.88
CA LEU A 20 8.16 1.10 4.50
C LEU A 20 7.21 2.23 4.07
N THR A 21 5.91 2.08 4.31
CA THR A 21 4.91 3.11 3.98
C THR A 21 5.20 4.43 4.69
N ARG A 22 5.52 4.40 5.99
CA ARG A 22 5.90 5.62 6.73
C ARG A 22 7.15 6.29 6.13
N ARG A 23 8.16 5.50 5.72
CA ARG A 23 9.37 6.04 5.06
C ARG A 23 9.05 6.64 3.68
N LEU A 24 8.15 6.02 2.92
CA LEU A 24 7.67 6.58 1.65
C LEU A 24 6.97 7.93 1.88
N ARG A 25 6.10 8.03 2.89
CA ARG A 25 5.42 9.29 3.27
C ARG A 25 6.38 10.36 3.76
N ALA A 26 7.46 9.99 4.44
CA ALA A 26 8.51 10.92 4.87
C ALA A 26 9.45 11.37 3.73
N THR A 27 9.40 10.72 2.57
CA THR A 27 10.25 11.05 1.42
C THR A 27 9.53 12.06 0.55
N ALA A 28 10.02 13.31 0.47
CA ALA A 28 9.33 14.41 -0.23
C ALA A 28 8.96 14.08 -1.69
N THR A 29 9.82 13.33 -2.40
CA THR A 29 9.56 12.90 -3.77
C THR A 29 8.64 11.68 -3.86
N LEU A 30 8.21 11.04 -2.78
CA LEU A 30 7.34 9.87 -2.82
C LEU A 30 6.10 10.02 -1.94
N GLN A 31 5.97 11.14 -1.22
CA GLN A 31 4.95 11.33 -0.19
C GLN A 31 3.50 11.21 -0.70
N HIS A 32 3.26 11.47 -2.00
CA HIS A 32 1.96 11.35 -2.65
C HIS A 32 1.87 10.15 -3.61
N MET A 33 2.90 9.31 -3.67
CA MET A 33 2.85 8.11 -4.51
C MET A 33 1.82 7.14 -3.93
N PRO A 34 0.89 6.60 -4.74
CA PRO A 34 -0.05 5.58 -4.29
C PRO A 34 0.63 4.35 -3.69
N VAL A 35 0.11 3.91 -2.53
CA VAL A 35 0.56 2.71 -1.81
C VAL A 35 -0.63 1.79 -1.54
N ILE A 36 -0.57 0.58 -2.10
CA ILE A 36 -1.52 -0.50 -1.89
C ILE A 36 -0.89 -1.50 -0.91
N ALA A 37 -1.42 -1.60 0.30
CA ALA A 37 -0.98 -2.56 1.31
C ALA A 37 -1.59 -3.95 1.06
N LEU A 38 -0.78 -5.00 1.19
CA LEU A 38 -1.19 -6.40 1.08
C LEU A 38 -1.03 -7.13 2.41
N SER A 39 -2.08 -7.82 2.86
CA SER A 39 -2.05 -8.63 4.08
C SER A 39 -2.47 -10.07 3.83
N ALA A 40 -1.87 -11.03 4.56
CA ALA A 40 -2.37 -12.41 4.58
C ALA A 40 -3.68 -12.58 5.37
N SER A 41 -4.02 -11.62 6.23
CA SER A 41 -5.27 -11.62 6.99
C SER A 41 -6.06 -10.34 6.74
N ALA A 42 -7.38 -10.49 6.65
CA ALA A 42 -8.33 -9.38 6.53
C ALA A 42 -8.76 -8.81 7.90
N PHE A 43 -8.04 -9.10 9.00
CA PHE A 43 -8.36 -8.50 10.30
C PHE A 43 -8.35 -6.97 10.21
N ASP A 44 -9.39 -6.34 10.76
CA ASP A 44 -9.59 -4.89 10.72
C ASP A 44 -8.39 -4.12 11.29
N GLU A 45 -7.70 -4.69 12.28
CA GLU A 45 -6.51 -4.09 12.87
C GLU A 45 -5.39 -3.85 11.85
N TYR A 46 -5.10 -4.80 10.97
CA TYR A 46 -4.03 -4.63 9.97
C TYR A 46 -4.43 -3.62 8.90
N LYS A 47 -5.70 -3.57 8.54
CA LYS A 47 -6.24 -2.54 7.67
C LYS A 47 -6.07 -1.17 8.31
N GLU A 48 -6.54 -0.99 9.54
CA GLU A 48 -6.41 0.27 10.28
C GLU A 48 -4.95 0.71 10.41
N GLN A 49 -4.05 -0.18 10.86
CA GLN A 49 -2.63 0.10 10.98
C GLN A 49 -1.99 0.51 9.64
N SER A 50 -2.44 -0.10 8.52
CA SER A 50 -1.91 0.23 7.19
C SER A 50 -2.33 1.63 6.75
N LEU A 51 -3.59 2.01 7.00
CA LEU A 51 -4.13 3.33 6.70
C LEU A 51 -3.47 4.39 7.60
N THR A 52 -3.29 4.11 8.89
CA THR A 52 -2.54 5.00 9.81
C THR A 52 -1.07 5.16 9.41
N ALA A 53 -0.44 4.12 8.87
CA ALA A 53 0.91 4.21 8.31
C ALA A 53 0.97 5.06 7.02
N GLY A 54 -0.20 5.35 6.42
CA GLY A 54 -0.37 6.17 5.25
C GLY A 54 -0.58 5.38 3.96
N ALA A 55 -1.00 4.12 4.00
CA ALA A 55 -1.42 3.41 2.78
C ALA A 55 -2.73 4.02 2.25
N ASP A 56 -2.90 4.05 0.94
CA ASP A 56 -4.11 4.56 0.30
C ASP A 56 -5.16 3.46 0.16
N PHE A 57 -4.69 2.22 -0.10
CA PHE A 57 -5.54 1.06 -0.29
C PHE A 57 -5.04 -0.14 0.50
N PHE A 58 -5.94 -1.07 0.79
CA PHE A 58 -5.64 -2.34 1.46
C PHE A 58 -6.31 -3.49 0.72
N LEU A 59 -5.57 -4.56 0.46
CA LEU A 59 -6.06 -5.81 -0.10
C LEU A 59 -5.60 -7.00 0.73
N SER A 60 -6.51 -7.95 0.97
CA SER A 60 -6.17 -9.24 1.56
C SER A 60 -5.70 -10.22 0.48
N LYS A 61 -4.81 -11.14 0.87
CA LYS A 61 -4.43 -12.31 0.10
C LYS A 61 -5.44 -13.44 0.37
N PRO A 62 -5.77 -14.29 -0.62
CA PRO A 62 -5.36 -14.22 -2.02
C PRO A 62 -5.96 -13.00 -2.73
N ILE A 63 -5.17 -12.36 -3.60
CA ILE A 63 -5.55 -11.10 -4.25
C ILE A 63 -6.59 -11.38 -5.32
N ASP A 64 -7.70 -10.64 -5.28
CA ASP A 64 -8.60 -10.52 -6.43
C ASP A 64 -7.97 -9.58 -7.47
N PHE A 65 -7.53 -10.14 -8.60
CA PHE A 65 -6.90 -9.38 -9.67
C PHE A 65 -7.84 -8.34 -10.31
N ARG A 66 -9.15 -8.57 -10.33
CA ARG A 66 -10.10 -7.57 -10.86
C ARG A 66 -10.13 -6.34 -9.96
N LEU A 67 -10.21 -6.55 -8.66
CA LEU A 67 -10.16 -5.46 -7.68
C LEU A 67 -8.80 -4.74 -7.71
N LEU A 68 -7.70 -5.48 -7.80
CA LEU A 68 -6.37 -4.86 -7.91
C LEU A 68 -6.26 -3.97 -9.15
N LEU A 69 -6.71 -4.45 -10.32
CA LEU A 69 -6.67 -3.66 -11.55
C LEU A 69 -7.50 -2.38 -11.42
N GLN A 70 -8.71 -2.48 -10.86
CA GLN A 70 -9.56 -1.32 -10.62
C GLN A 70 -8.86 -0.28 -9.74
N ILE A 71 -8.26 -0.69 -8.62
CA ILE A 71 -7.55 0.23 -7.71
C ILE A 71 -6.35 0.87 -8.40
N VAL A 72 -5.62 0.12 -9.22
CA VAL A 72 -4.47 0.66 -9.97
C VAL A 72 -4.94 1.70 -10.98
N GLU A 73 -6.03 1.44 -11.70
CA GLU A 73 -6.62 2.41 -12.63
C GLU A 73 -7.08 3.69 -11.91
N GLU A 74 -7.78 3.56 -10.79
CA GLU A 74 -8.21 4.68 -9.94
C GLU A 74 -7.02 5.50 -9.43
N SER A 75 -5.94 4.83 -9.00
CA SER A 75 -4.73 5.47 -8.46
C SER A 75 -4.00 6.36 -9.47
N PHE A 76 -4.19 6.14 -10.77
CA PHE A 76 -3.60 6.96 -11.84
C PHE A 76 -4.57 8.00 -12.40
N ALA A 77 -5.87 7.89 -12.14
CA ALA A 77 -6.87 8.86 -12.57
C ALA A 77 -6.87 10.13 -11.70
N GLU A 78 -6.43 10.03 -10.45
CA GLU A 78 -6.33 11.15 -9.50
C GLU A 78 -4.97 11.87 -9.50
N ALA A 79 -4.05 11.49 -10.39
CA ALA A 79 -2.67 12.00 -10.45
C ALA A 79 -2.46 13.18 -11.42
#